data_AF-A0A6P8EZI6-F1
#
_entry.id   AF-A0A6P8EZI6-F1
#
_cell.length_a   1.000
_cell.length_b   1.000
_cell.length_c   1.000
_cell.angle_alpha   90.00
_cell.angle_beta   90.00
_cell.angle_gamma   90.00
#
_symmetry.space_group_name_H-M   'P 1'
#
loop_
_entity.id
_entity.type
_entity.pdbx_description
1 polymer ?
#
loop_
_entity_poly.entity_id
_entity_poly.type
_entity_poly.pdbx_seq_one_letter_code
_entity_poly.pdbx_strand_id
1 'polypeptide(L)'
;MYTYSEDLWPDSSQGSTSKGGGVHFHDEEEANTSPECSDETQPGQVISAILEPDGAYLVKVGFLRSLHRYEIVFNLPQVPSMSKDATLSPALRTSAKPRLRATRITPRQEGGVKVVCEYTTQQEGVLQEELLLVNRSRRDGSVRVKLQARVMDRHHGTPMLMEGVRCIGPEKEAIPKQTDRKKV
;
A
#
# COMPACT_ATOMS: atom_id res chain seq x y z
N MET A 1 -0.79 -37.66 -9.73
CA MET A 1 -2.22 -37.98 -9.91
C MET A 1 -3.01 -36.90 -9.19
N TYR A 2 -4.02 -36.34 -9.89
CA TYR A 2 -4.97 -35.30 -9.46
C TYR A 2 -5.70 -35.69 -8.14
N THR A 3 -6.20 -34.79 -7.29
CA THR A 3 -7.27 -33.80 -7.59
C THR A 3 -7.36 -32.64 -6.59
N TYR A 4 -7.88 -31.52 -7.11
CA TYR A 4 -8.38 -30.30 -6.45
C TYR A 4 -9.34 -30.57 -5.26
N SER A 5 -9.36 -29.66 -4.29
CA SER A 5 -10.50 -29.44 -3.40
C SER A 5 -11.04 -28.03 -3.65
N GLU A 6 -12.16 -27.96 -4.35
CA GLU A 6 -13.01 -26.80 -4.54
C GLU A 6 -14.20 -26.88 -3.57
N ASP A 7 -14.55 -25.70 -3.06
CA ASP A 7 -15.87 -25.28 -2.56
C ASP A 7 -16.53 -25.96 -1.35
N LEU A 8 -16.68 -25.16 -0.29
CA LEU A 8 -17.88 -25.14 0.56
C LEU A 8 -17.96 -23.78 1.27
N TRP A 9 -18.42 -22.76 0.55
CA TRP A 9 -19.06 -21.62 1.18
C TRP A 9 -20.52 -22.00 1.46
N PRO A 10 -21.04 -21.83 2.69
CA PRO A 10 -22.43 -22.11 2.97
C PRO A 10 -23.35 -21.08 2.31
N ASP A 11 -24.26 -21.57 1.48
CA ASP A 11 -25.48 -20.87 1.08
C ASP A 11 -26.32 -20.61 2.34
N SER A 12 -26.68 -19.34 2.57
CA SER A 12 -27.70 -18.98 3.55
C SER A 12 -28.81 -18.21 2.85
N SER A 13 -29.60 -18.96 2.09
CA SER A 13 -30.96 -18.58 1.74
C SER A 13 -31.86 -18.68 2.97
N GLN A 14 -32.14 -17.55 3.61
CA GLN A 14 -33.30 -17.43 4.50
C GLN A 14 -33.93 -16.04 4.40
N GLY A 15 -35.05 -15.99 3.68
CA GLY A 15 -35.98 -14.87 3.72
C GLY A 15 -36.72 -14.86 5.06
N SER A 16 -36.87 -13.66 5.63
CA SER A 16 -37.87 -13.41 6.66
C SER A 16 -38.41 -11.99 6.50
N THR A 17 -39.70 -11.90 6.22
CA THR A 17 -40.44 -10.64 6.14
C THR A 17 -40.65 -10.10 7.55
N SER A 18 -40.38 -8.81 7.79
CA SER A 18 -40.87 -8.12 8.98
C SER A 18 -41.31 -6.70 8.64
N LYS A 19 -42.46 -6.35 9.24
CA LYS A 19 -43.37 -5.26 8.91
C LYS A 19 -42.72 -3.88 9.02
N GLY A 20 -43.09 -3.00 8.08
CA GLY A 20 -42.80 -1.58 8.14
C GLY A 20 -43.35 -0.94 9.42
N GLY A 21 -42.45 -0.42 10.24
CA GLY A 21 -42.74 0.54 11.29
C GLY A 21 -42.14 1.88 10.86
N GLY A 22 -42.99 2.91 10.78
CA GLY A 22 -42.57 4.26 10.43
C GLY A 22 -41.56 4.80 11.45
N VAL A 23 -40.48 5.38 10.95
CA VAL A 23 -39.53 6.14 11.76
C VAL A 23 -40.00 7.59 11.79
N HIS A 24 -40.22 8.12 12.99
CA HIS A 24 -40.48 9.54 13.24
C HIS A 24 -39.12 10.24 13.31
N PHE A 25 -38.83 11.16 12.38
CA PHE A 25 -37.64 12.00 12.44
C PHE A 25 -37.87 13.11 13.46
N HIS A 26 -37.09 13.10 14.55
CA HIS A 26 -36.97 14.25 15.44
C HIS A 26 -35.92 15.17 14.82
N ASP A 27 -36.33 16.40 14.51
CA ASP A 27 -35.44 17.50 14.12
C ASP A 27 -35.02 18.18 15.44
N GLU A 28 -33.77 17.97 15.85
CA GLU A 28 -33.17 18.66 17.00
C GLU A 28 -31.84 19.25 16.55
N GLU A 29 -31.87 20.56 16.40
CA GLU A 29 -30.78 21.47 16.11
C GLU A 29 -29.77 21.45 17.27
N GLU A 30 -28.61 20.78 17.13
CA GLU A 30 -27.51 21.01 18.07
C GLU A 30 -26.11 20.76 17.48
N ALA A 31 -25.30 21.83 17.52
CA ALA A 31 -23.85 21.86 17.55
C ALA A 31 -23.07 20.99 16.52
N ASN A 32 -22.70 21.61 15.39
CA ASN A 32 -21.53 21.22 14.62
C ASN A 32 -20.25 21.45 15.45
N THR A 33 -19.99 20.61 16.45
CA THR A 33 -18.62 20.34 16.88
C THR A 33 -18.07 19.30 15.92
N SER A 34 -17.35 19.78 14.91
CA SER A 34 -16.43 18.96 14.12
C SER A 34 -15.61 18.15 15.13
N PRO A 35 -15.58 16.80 15.08
CA PRO A 35 -14.48 16.09 15.67
C PRO A 35 -13.28 16.46 14.82
N GLU A 36 -12.52 17.46 15.27
CA GLU A 36 -11.13 17.61 14.89
C GLU A 36 -10.51 16.26 15.22
N CYS A 37 -10.34 15.42 14.20
CA CYS A 37 -9.63 14.16 14.31
C CYS A 37 -8.18 14.57 14.54
N SER A 38 -7.89 14.89 15.79
CA SER A 38 -6.55 15.01 16.33
C SER A 38 -5.90 13.66 16.07
N ASP A 39 -5.17 13.57 14.96
CA ASP A 39 -4.29 12.45 14.63
C ASP A 39 -3.08 12.54 15.58
N GLU A 40 -3.33 12.43 16.88
CA GLU A 40 -2.33 11.91 17.81
C GLU A 40 -2.17 10.45 17.42
N THR A 41 -1.24 10.22 16.49
CA THR A 41 -0.79 8.90 16.10
C THR A 41 -0.30 8.16 17.34
N GLN A 42 -1.17 7.36 17.94
CA GLN A 42 -0.74 6.24 18.76
C GLN A 42 0.31 5.47 17.92
N PRO A 43 1.42 5.01 18.49
CA PRO A 43 2.37 4.17 17.77
C PRO A 43 1.72 2.80 17.58
N GLY A 44 0.75 2.72 16.68
CA GLY A 44 0.25 1.46 16.23
C GLY A 44 1.30 0.76 15.36
N GLN A 45 1.02 -0.50 15.10
CA GLN A 45 1.91 -1.49 14.52
C GLN A 45 2.21 -1.18 13.05
N VAL A 46 3.23 -0.35 12.80
CA VAL A 46 3.82 -0.14 11.47
C VAL A 46 4.24 -1.48 10.84
N ILE A 47 3.98 -1.66 9.54
CA ILE A 47 4.34 -2.89 8.81
C ILE A 47 5.82 -3.24 9.01
N SER A 48 6.08 -4.47 9.40
CA SER A 48 7.43 -5.03 9.47
C SER A 48 7.74 -5.85 8.23
N ALA A 49 8.92 -5.63 7.64
CA ALA A 49 9.37 -6.39 6.50
C ALA A 49 9.90 -7.77 6.91
N ILE A 50 9.62 -8.79 6.10
CA ILE A 50 9.96 -10.19 6.37
C ILE A 50 11.10 -10.61 5.43
N LEU A 51 12.17 -11.20 5.96
CA LEU A 51 13.25 -11.74 5.13
C LEU A 51 12.78 -12.99 4.38
N GLU A 52 12.95 -13.01 3.06
CA GLU A 52 12.67 -14.17 2.21
C GLU A 52 13.93 -15.00 1.94
N PRO A 53 13.78 -16.28 1.53
CA PRO A 53 14.92 -17.16 1.23
C PRO A 53 15.88 -16.63 0.16
N ASP A 54 15.40 -15.78 -0.75
CA ASP A 54 16.22 -15.17 -1.82
C ASP A 54 16.93 -13.87 -1.38
N GLY A 55 16.92 -13.58 -0.08
CA GLY A 55 17.55 -12.41 0.52
C GLY A 55 16.80 -11.10 0.34
N ALA A 56 15.64 -11.10 -0.33
CA ALA A 56 14.77 -9.92 -0.40
C ALA A 56 13.95 -9.78 0.89
N TYR A 57 13.47 -8.55 1.13
CA TYR A 57 12.52 -8.27 2.21
C TYR A 57 11.11 -8.08 1.64
N LEU A 58 10.17 -8.92 2.05
CA LEU A 58 8.77 -8.83 1.67
C LEU A 58 7.99 -7.89 2.61
N VAL A 59 7.22 -6.99 2.01
CA VAL A 59 6.30 -6.06 2.68
C VAL A 59 4.91 -6.32 2.14
N LYS A 60 4.02 -6.86 2.97
CA LYS A 60 2.61 -7.10 2.60
C LYS A 60 1.77 -5.91 3.04
N VAL A 61 1.07 -5.29 2.09
CA VAL A 61 0.34 -4.03 2.33
C VAL A 61 -1.18 -4.17 2.29
N GLY A 62 -1.67 -5.41 2.18
CA GLY A 62 -3.09 -5.74 2.20
C GLY A 62 -3.77 -5.53 0.85
N PHE A 63 -5.00 -5.01 0.89
CA PHE A 63 -5.85 -4.80 -0.27
C PHE A 63 -5.86 -3.32 -0.65
N LEU A 64 -5.46 -3.00 -1.88
CA LEU A 64 -5.42 -1.64 -2.40
C LEU A 64 -6.45 -1.49 -3.53
N ARG A 65 -6.93 -0.28 -3.77
CA ARG A 65 -7.79 0.04 -4.91
C ARG A 65 -6.94 0.31 -6.15
N SER A 66 -7.40 -0.07 -7.34
CA SER A 66 -6.78 0.29 -8.62
C SER A 66 -6.90 1.79 -8.90
N LEU A 67 -6.01 2.34 -9.73
CA LEU A 67 -5.97 3.76 -10.12
C LEU A 67 -5.90 4.71 -8.92
N HIS A 68 -5.18 4.32 -7.86
CA HIS A 68 -4.99 5.14 -6.66
C HIS A 68 -3.51 5.24 -6.32
N ARG A 69 -3.19 6.30 -5.59
CA ARG A 69 -1.87 6.52 -5.01
C ARG A 69 -1.92 6.31 -3.51
N TYR A 70 -0.91 5.63 -3.00
CA TYR A 70 -0.77 5.28 -1.59
C TYR A 70 0.56 5.78 -1.05
N GLU A 71 0.56 6.23 0.21
CA GLU A 71 1.75 6.33 1.04
C GLU A 71 1.84 5.05 1.88
N ILE A 72 3.02 4.45 1.94
CA ILE A 72 3.27 3.19 2.63
C ILE A 72 4.48 3.38 3.52
N VAL A 73 4.30 3.10 4.81
CA VAL A 73 5.32 3.20 5.84
C VAL A 73 5.60 1.81 6.37
N PHE A 74 6.86 1.39 6.30
CA PHE A 74 7.29 0.09 6.82
C PHE A 74 8.68 0.15 7.46
N ASN A 75 8.95 -0.84 8.29
CA ASN A 75 10.19 -1.01 9.02
C ASN A 75 11.02 -2.14 8.39
N LEU A 76 12.25 -1.81 7.98
CA LEU A 76 13.27 -2.81 7.65
C LEU A 76 14.09 -3.12 8.91
N PRO A 77 14.34 -4.40 9.23
CA PRO A 77 15.24 -4.75 10.32
C PRO A 77 16.69 -4.35 9.99
N GLN A 78 17.58 -4.44 10.98
CA GLN A 78 19.00 -4.25 10.72
C GLN A 78 19.47 -5.33 9.75
N VAL A 79 19.99 -4.90 8.59
CA VAL A 79 20.50 -5.82 7.58
C VAL A 79 21.97 -6.09 7.89
N PRO A 80 22.39 -7.35 8.09
CA PRO A 80 23.77 -7.68 8.47
C PRO A 80 24.83 -7.21 7.46
N SER A 81 24.48 -7.13 6.17
CA SER A 81 25.34 -6.61 5.11
C SER A 81 25.57 -5.10 5.18
N MET A 82 24.88 -4.40 6.09
CA MET A 82 24.88 -2.95 6.23
C MET A 82 25.51 -2.58 7.58
N SER A 83 26.60 -1.81 7.56
CA SER A 83 27.23 -1.31 8.80
C SER A 83 26.29 -0.43 9.61
N LYS A 84 26.58 -0.23 10.91
CA LYS A 84 25.77 0.62 11.80
C LYS A 84 25.53 2.05 11.25
N ASP A 85 26.46 2.57 10.45
CA ASP A 85 26.39 3.88 9.80
C ASP A 85 25.87 3.85 8.34
N ALA A 86 25.21 2.76 7.96
CA ALA A 86 24.69 2.61 6.60
C ALA A 86 23.57 3.63 6.33
N THR A 87 23.86 4.62 5.49
CA THR A 87 22.86 5.55 4.98
C THR A 87 22.24 4.96 3.73
N LEU A 88 21.00 4.49 3.86
CA LEU A 88 20.22 3.97 2.74
C LEU A 88 19.60 5.08 1.91
N SER A 89 19.57 4.88 0.60
CA SER A 89 18.89 5.76 -0.34
C SER A 89 18.20 4.97 -1.45
N PRO A 90 17.14 5.51 -2.09
CA PRO A 90 16.56 4.87 -3.25
C PRO A 90 17.61 4.71 -4.36
N ALA A 91 17.67 3.56 -5.03
CA ALA A 91 18.52 3.39 -6.20
C ALA A 91 18.16 4.40 -7.32
N LEU A 92 19.14 4.82 -8.13
CA LEU A 92 18.85 5.54 -9.38
C LEU A 92 18.02 4.62 -10.28
N ARG A 93 16.89 5.13 -10.76
CA ARG A 93 15.93 4.33 -11.52
C ARG A 93 16.00 4.70 -13.00
N THR A 94 15.94 3.68 -13.84
CA THR A 94 16.03 3.78 -15.30
C THR A 94 14.73 4.23 -15.96
N SER A 95 13.58 4.09 -15.27
CA SER A 95 12.28 4.57 -15.74
C SER A 95 11.96 5.96 -15.20
N ALA A 96 11.46 6.83 -16.07
CA ALA A 96 11.09 8.21 -15.75
C ALA A 96 9.93 8.32 -14.74
N LYS A 97 9.07 7.29 -14.62
CA LYS A 97 7.90 7.29 -13.72
C LYS A 97 7.66 5.90 -13.11
N PRO A 98 8.45 5.50 -12.12
CA PRO A 98 8.24 4.22 -11.46
C PRO A 98 7.00 4.24 -10.56
N ARG A 99 6.24 3.13 -10.54
CA ARG A 99 5.01 3.01 -9.74
C ARG A 99 5.26 3.04 -8.24
N LEU A 100 6.34 2.41 -7.77
CA LEU A 100 6.69 2.31 -6.35
C LEU A 100 7.97 3.08 -6.05
N ARG A 101 7.94 4.21 -5.33
CA ARG A 101 9.12 5.05 -5.06
C ARG A 101 9.32 5.32 -3.57
N ALA A 102 10.49 5.01 -3.03
CA ALA A 102 10.88 5.49 -1.70
C ALA A 102 11.09 7.01 -1.71
N THR A 103 10.43 7.70 -0.79
CA THR A 103 10.47 9.16 -0.63
C THR A 103 11.26 9.59 0.59
N ARG A 104 11.28 8.77 1.65
CA ARG A 104 12.04 9.05 2.86
C ARG A 104 12.53 7.76 3.52
N ILE A 105 13.77 7.79 4.01
CA ILE A 105 14.40 6.70 4.74
C ILE A 105 15.05 7.28 5.98
N THR A 106 14.70 6.76 7.15
CA THR A 106 15.20 7.26 8.43
C THR A 106 15.71 6.11 9.30
N PRO A 107 16.92 6.19 9.87
CA PRO A 107 17.39 5.22 10.86
C PRO A 107 16.42 5.09 12.04
N ARG A 108 16.34 3.89 12.64
CA ARG A 108 15.59 3.66 13.90
C ARG A 108 16.54 3.44 15.08
N GLN A 109 16.07 3.78 16.28
CA GLN A 109 16.83 3.60 17.53
C GLN A 109 17.14 2.13 17.82
N GLU A 110 16.20 1.22 17.53
CA GLU A 110 16.35 -0.24 17.67
C GLU A 110 17.19 -0.89 16.55
N GLY A 111 17.75 -0.08 15.64
CA GLY A 111 18.46 -0.54 14.45
C GLY A 111 17.56 -0.70 13.22
N GLY A 112 18.18 -0.81 12.05
CA GLY A 112 17.49 -0.81 10.76
C GLY A 112 16.96 0.57 10.38
N VAL A 113 15.96 0.61 9.48
CA VAL A 113 15.40 1.87 8.95
C VAL A 113 13.89 1.83 8.84
N LYS A 114 13.24 2.98 9.06
CA LYS A 114 11.86 3.24 8.63
C LYS A 114 11.92 3.78 7.20
N VAL A 115 11.10 3.21 6.32
CA VAL A 115 10.96 3.61 4.92
C VAL A 115 9.56 4.15 4.70
N VAL A 116 9.47 5.29 4.04
CA VAL A 116 8.23 5.84 3.48
C VAL A 116 8.36 5.75 1.96
N CYS A 117 7.37 5.16 1.31
CA CYS A 117 7.29 5.12 -0.14
C CYS A 117 5.90 5.49 -0.65
N GLU A 118 5.86 5.96 -1.90
CA GLU A 118 4.62 6.15 -2.65
C GLU A 118 4.43 4.99 -3.61
N TYR A 119 3.20 4.50 -3.72
CA TYR A 119 2.82 3.45 -4.67
C TYR A 119 1.56 3.84 -5.46
N THR A 120 1.68 3.92 -6.79
CA THR A 120 0.55 4.10 -7.70
C THR A 120 0.12 2.75 -8.29
N THR A 121 -1.11 2.35 -8.00
CA THR A 121 -1.73 1.12 -8.52
C THR A 121 -2.40 1.40 -9.87
N GLN A 122 -2.30 0.46 -10.81
CA GLN A 122 -2.92 0.59 -12.15
C GLN A 122 -3.65 -0.68 -12.57
N GLN A 123 -3.06 -1.83 -12.28
CA GLN A 123 -3.60 -3.13 -12.66
C GLN A 123 -4.20 -3.83 -11.44
N GLU A 124 -5.29 -4.56 -11.63
CA GLU A 124 -5.89 -5.42 -10.61
C GLU A 124 -5.14 -6.75 -10.47
N GLY A 125 -5.35 -7.43 -9.34
CA GLY A 125 -4.78 -8.75 -9.05
C GLY A 125 -3.77 -8.74 -7.90
N VAL A 126 -3.04 -9.83 -7.71
CA VAL A 126 -1.93 -9.87 -6.74
C VAL A 126 -0.69 -9.31 -7.43
N LEU A 127 -0.27 -8.11 -7.02
CA LEU A 127 0.90 -7.42 -7.58
C LEU A 127 2.08 -7.50 -6.62
N GLN A 128 3.28 -7.61 -7.20
CA GLN A 128 4.54 -7.53 -6.48
C GLN A 128 5.48 -6.56 -7.20
N GLU A 129 5.81 -5.46 -6.53
CA GLU A 129 6.69 -4.40 -7.03
C GLU A 129 8.03 -4.42 -6.30
N GLU A 130 9.11 -4.08 -7.00
CA GLU A 130 10.45 -4.10 -6.42
C GLU A 130 10.98 -2.69 -6.14
N LEU A 131 11.56 -2.52 -4.96
CA LEU A 131 12.28 -1.34 -4.52
C LEU A 131 13.69 -1.74 -4.11
N LEU A 132 14.68 -1.16 -4.79
CA LEU A 132 16.09 -1.32 -4.44
C LEU A 132 16.56 -0.12 -3.61
N LEU A 133 17.07 -0.40 -2.41
CA LEU A 133 17.69 0.58 -1.54
C LEU A 133 19.20 0.37 -1.52
N VAL A 134 19.98 1.39 -1.83
CA VAL A 134 21.44 1.32 -1.93
C VAL A 134 22.09 2.02 -0.75
N ASN A 135 23.17 1.42 -0.25
CA ASN A 135 24.03 2.02 0.75
C ASN A 135 24.89 3.11 0.09
N ARG A 136 24.88 4.33 0.63
CA ARG A 136 25.76 5.39 0.14
C ARG A 136 27.19 5.27 0.65
N SER A 137 27.37 4.64 1.80
CA SER A 137 28.66 4.54 2.50
C SER A 137 29.53 3.37 2.00
N ARG A 138 28.94 2.40 1.28
CA ARG A 138 29.65 1.26 0.67
C ARG A 138 29.09 0.98 -0.71
N ARG A 139 29.95 0.88 -1.73
CA ARG A 139 29.53 0.70 -3.14
C ARG A 139 28.74 -0.58 -3.41
N ASP A 140 28.87 -1.61 -2.57
CA ASP A 140 28.34 -2.94 -2.86
C ASP A 140 27.19 -3.37 -1.95
N GLY A 141 26.73 -2.47 -1.05
CA GLY A 141 25.60 -2.75 -0.17
C GLY A 141 24.27 -2.36 -0.80
N SER A 142 23.39 -3.31 -1.09
CA SER A 142 22.01 -3.03 -1.49
C SER A 142 21.02 -3.95 -0.78
N VAL A 143 19.80 -3.45 -0.60
CA VAL A 143 18.68 -4.16 0.02
C VAL A 143 17.53 -4.16 -0.96
N ARG A 144 17.09 -5.35 -1.34
CA ARG A 144 15.95 -5.54 -2.23
C ARG A 144 14.68 -5.71 -1.40
N VAL A 145 13.67 -4.91 -1.70
CA VAL A 145 12.36 -4.94 -1.04
C VAL A 145 11.29 -5.28 -2.07
N LYS A 146 10.46 -6.28 -1.77
CA LYS A 146 9.29 -6.66 -2.56
C LYS A 146 8.04 -6.17 -1.84
N LEU A 147 7.28 -5.30 -2.48
CA LEU A 147 6.00 -4.82 -1.98
C LEU A 147 4.88 -5.63 -2.62
N GLN A 148 4.14 -6.39 -1.81
CA GLN A 148 3.04 -7.24 -2.26
C GLN A 148 1.69 -6.67 -1.83
N ALA A 149 0.78 -6.53 -2.80
CA ALA A 149 -0.56 -6.03 -2.61
C ALA A 149 -1.58 -6.86 -3.40
N ARG A 150 -2.80 -7.01 -2.87
CA ARG A 150 -3.96 -7.38 -3.70
C ARG A 150 -4.63 -6.10 -4.17
N VAL A 151 -4.51 -5.78 -5.46
CA VAL A 151 -5.20 -4.64 -6.05
C VAL A 151 -6.59 -5.08 -6.51
N MET A 152 -7.62 -4.41 -6.00
CA MET A 152 -9.03 -4.61 -6.33
C MET A 152 -9.52 -3.55 -7.30
N ASP A 153 -10.59 -3.86 -8.02
CA ASP A 153 -11.30 -2.91 -8.89
C ASP A 153 -11.72 -1.64 -8.11
N ARG A 154 -11.81 -0.52 -8.83
CA ARG A 154 -12.14 0.78 -8.25
C ARG A 154 -13.54 0.84 -7.64
N HIS A 155 -14.47 0.00 -8.09
CA HIS A 155 -15.84 -0.09 -7.60
C HIS A 155 -16.03 -1.16 -6.52
N HIS A 156 -14.96 -1.90 -6.18
CA HIS A 156 -15.02 -3.01 -5.23
C HIS A 156 -14.84 -2.56 -3.78
N GLY A 157 -15.88 -1.94 -3.20
CA GLY A 157 -15.97 -1.65 -1.77
C GLY A 157 -14.85 -0.79 -1.16
N THR A 158 -14.77 -0.81 0.17
CA THR A 158 -13.71 -0.13 0.95
C THR A 158 -12.49 -1.05 1.07
N PRO A 159 -11.29 -0.62 0.65
CA PRO A 159 -10.09 -1.46 0.72
C PRO A 159 -9.70 -1.75 2.18
N MET A 160 -9.24 -2.98 2.43
CA MET A 160 -8.63 -3.37 3.70
C MET A 160 -7.14 -3.00 3.71
N LEU A 161 -6.87 -1.74 4.06
CA LEU A 161 -5.52 -1.22 4.18
C LEU A 161 -4.84 -1.76 5.44
N MET A 162 -3.60 -2.22 5.30
CA MET A 162 -2.77 -2.53 6.46
C MET A 162 -2.38 -1.24 7.18
N GLU A 163 -2.05 -1.36 8.46
CA GLU A 163 -1.50 -0.25 9.22
C GLU A 163 -0.22 0.30 8.58
N GLY A 164 -0.05 1.63 8.56
CA GLY A 164 1.03 2.28 7.83
C GLY A 164 0.78 2.43 6.32
N VAL A 165 -0.38 2.01 5.81
CA VAL A 165 -0.82 2.29 4.44
C VAL A 165 -1.90 3.37 4.47
N ARG A 166 -1.67 4.47 3.74
CA ARG A 166 -2.61 5.58 3.64
C ARG A 166 -2.93 5.86 2.18
N CYS A 167 -4.21 5.88 1.84
CA CYS A 167 -4.65 6.31 0.51
C CYS A 167 -4.46 7.82 0.38
N ILE A 168 -3.73 8.25 -0.64
CA ILE A 168 -3.54 9.68 -0.97
C ILE A 168 -4.68 10.16 -1.87
N GLY A 169 -5.25 9.27 -2.70
CA GLY A 169 -6.37 9.57 -3.58
C GLY A 169 -6.24 8.89 -4.95
N PRO A 170 -7.18 9.17 -5.87
CA PRO A 170 -7.14 8.63 -7.23
C PRO A 170 -5.96 9.20 -8.03
N GLU A 171 -5.38 8.36 -8.89
CA GLU A 171 -4.37 8.78 -9.86
C GLU A 171 -5.08 9.39 -11.08
N LYS A 172 -4.60 10.54 -11.56
CA LYS A 172 -5.15 11.16 -12.77
C LYS A 172 -4.79 10.30 -13.97
N GLU A 173 -5.78 9.89 -14.75
CA GLU A 173 -5.55 9.22 -16.03
C GLU A 173 -4.73 10.15 -16.93
N ALA A 174 -3.57 9.67 -17.39
CA ALA A 174 -2.80 10.39 -18.38
C ALA A 174 -3.56 10.35 -19.71
N ILE A 175 -4.22 11.44 -20.07
CA ILE A 175 -4.87 11.57 -21.39
C ILE A 175 -3.79 11.34 -22.44
N PRO A 176 -3.88 10.30 -23.29
CA PRO A 176 -2.93 10.10 -24.36
C PRO A 176 -3.04 11.31 -25.30
N LYS A 177 -1.92 12.00 -25.53
CA LYS A 177 -1.86 13.05 -26.55
C LYS A 177 -2.16 12.40 -27.90
N GLN A 178 -3.37 12.63 -28.42
CA GLN A 178 -3.73 12.28 -29.79
C GLN A 178 -2.79 13.05 -30.71
N THR A 179 -1.76 12.38 -31.21
CA THR A 179 -0.91 12.92 -32.28
C THR A 179 -1.74 12.92 -33.54
N ASP A 180 -2.32 14.07 -33.87
CA ASP A 180 -2.98 14.34 -35.13
C ASP A 180 -1.95 14.17 -36.27
N ARG A 181 -1.83 12.96 -36.81
CA ARG A 181 -1.11 12.70 -38.06
C ARG A 181 -1.97 13.25 -39.19
N LYS A 182 -1.78 14.53 -39.48
CA LYS A 182 -2.30 15.17 -40.68
C LYS A 182 -1.73 14.44 -41.91
N LYS A 183 -2.60 13.74 -42.64
CA LYS A 183 -2.29 13.14 -43.95
C LYS A 183 -1.77 14.23 -44.89
N VAL A 184 -0.64 13.95 -45.54
CA VAL A 184 -0.23 14.54 -46.82
C VAL A 184 -0.09 13.40 -47.80
#